data_AF-A0A7X9JHN7-F1
#
_entry.id   AF-A0A7X9JHN7-F1
#
_cell.length_a   1.000
_cell.length_b   1.000
_cell.length_c   1.000
_cell.angle_alpha   90.00
_cell.angle_beta   90.00
_cell.angle_gamma   90.00
#
_symmetry.space_group_name_H-M   'P 1'
#
loop_
_entity.id
_entity.type
_entity.pdbx_description
1 polymer ?
#
loop_
_entity_poly.entity_id
_entity_poly.type
_entity_poly.pdbx_seq_one_letter_code
_entity_poly.pdbx_strand_id
1 'polypeptide(L)'
;MMQKTKWFMARFIFLTAAMGTALSGGLLGYVLCPLFSWYFFKDLNFIKYHHYIIRLVFAFWRQVVELLYNPDYREMFYIPWTDPPINAPDPKRVRVRALWQHSDKGCGLCNNCCTRRACPLHDMKHNQCKSYGSFFWRYFNCGRYPENTKQIHYYECKKWERYNCLSENE
;
A
#
# COMPACT_ATOMS: atom_id res chain seq x y z
N MET A 1 23.84 7.38 4.69
CA MET A 1 23.16 7.69 5.97
C MET A 1 22.00 8.67 5.78
N MET A 2 22.22 9.84 5.16
CA MET A 2 21.20 10.88 4.95
C MET A 2 19.89 10.42 4.25
N GLN A 3 19.95 9.54 3.24
CA GLN A 3 18.75 9.03 2.56
C GLN A 3 17.90 8.11 3.45
N LYS A 4 18.53 7.24 4.23
CA LYS A 4 17.83 6.35 5.17
C LYS A 4 17.07 7.17 6.23
N THR A 5 17.71 8.22 6.75
CA THR A 5 17.08 9.18 7.67
C THR A 5 15.88 9.88 7.01
N LYS A 6 16.02 10.33 5.76
CA LYS A 6 14.92 10.94 5.00
C LYS A 6 13.71 10.00 4.89
N TRP A 7 13.94 8.73 4.54
CA TRP A 7 12.84 7.77 4.38
C TRP A 7 12.20 7.38 5.71
N PHE A 8 13.01 7.26 6.76
CA PHE A 8 12.52 7.09 8.14
C PHE A 8 11.60 8.26 8.53
N MET A 9 12.08 9.49 8.39
CA MET A 9 11.33 10.69 8.77
C MET A 9 10.04 10.82 7.96
N ALA A 10 10.08 10.51 6.67
CA ALA A 10 8.90 10.51 5.81
C ALA A 10 7.80 9.56 6.34
N ARG A 11 8.16 8.32 6.70
CA ARG A 11 7.21 7.36 7.29
C ARG A 11 6.74 7.80 8.67
N PHE A 12 7.66 8.24 9.51
CA PHE A 12 7.38 8.67 10.88
C PHE A 12 6.38 9.83 10.89
N ILE A 13 6.66 10.90 10.16
CA ILE A 13 5.78 12.07 10.06
C ILE A 13 4.40 11.68 9.54
N PHE A 14 4.34 10.87 8.47
CA PHE A 14 3.06 10.43 7.90
C PHE A 14 2.26 9.59 8.89
N LEU A 15 2.88 8.62 9.57
CA LEU A 15 2.21 7.75 10.53
C LEU A 15 1.75 8.52 11.77
N THR A 16 2.56 9.46 12.27
CA THR A 16 2.15 10.34 13.38
C THR A 16 0.95 11.20 12.99
N ALA A 17 0.95 11.79 11.79
CA ALA A 17 -0.19 12.58 11.30
C ALA A 17 -1.45 11.70 11.08
N ALA A 18 -1.28 10.50 10.54
CA ALA A 18 -2.37 9.54 10.33
C ALA A 18 -2.97 9.07 11.66
N MET A 19 -2.12 8.79 12.66
CA MET A 19 -2.54 8.41 14.00
C MET A 19 -3.28 9.56 14.70
N GLY A 20 -2.75 10.79 14.64
CA GLY A 20 -3.44 11.97 15.17
C GLY A 20 -4.80 12.19 14.51
N THR A 21 -4.89 12.00 13.18
CA THR A 21 -6.15 12.05 12.42
C THR A 21 -7.15 10.99 12.88
N ALA A 22 -6.69 9.75 13.08
CA ALA A 22 -7.54 8.66 13.51
C ALA A 22 -8.06 8.85 14.95
N LEU A 23 -7.20 9.30 15.86
CA LEU A 23 -7.54 9.60 17.27
C LEU A 23 -8.49 10.79 17.39
N SER A 24 -8.37 11.79 16.52
CA SER A 24 -9.28 12.94 16.49
C SER A 24 -10.59 12.66 15.73
N GLY A 25 -10.89 11.40 15.37
CA GLY A 25 -12.06 11.04 14.57
C GLY A 25 -12.12 11.66 13.16
N GLY A 26 -10.98 12.10 12.62
CA GLY A 26 -10.87 12.75 11.30
C GLY A 26 -10.69 14.27 11.34
N LEU A 27 -10.88 14.95 12.48
CA LEU A 27 -10.76 16.41 12.59
C LEU A 27 -9.39 16.93 12.12
N LEU A 28 -8.29 16.38 12.65
CA LEU A 28 -6.94 16.77 12.23
C LEU A 28 -6.70 16.46 10.74
N GLY A 29 -7.28 15.37 10.24
CA GLY A 29 -7.23 15.02 8.82
C GLY A 29 -7.94 16.03 7.92
N TYR A 30 -9.02 16.64 8.41
CA TYR A 30 -9.74 17.68 7.71
C TYR A 30 -8.93 19.00 7.67
N VAL A 31 -8.28 19.37 8.76
CA VAL A 31 -7.36 20.52 8.79
C VAL A 31 -6.16 20.28 7.85
N LEU A 32 -5.62 19.07 7.85
CA LEU A 32 -4.51 18.66 6.99
C LEU A 32 -4.96 18.16 5.61
N CYS A 33 -6.20 18.43 5.20
CA CYS A 33 -6.78 17.81 3.99
C CYS A 33 -5.99 18.12 2.70
N PRO A 34 -5.47 19.34 2.45
CA PRO A 34 -4.58 19.59 1.31
C PRO A 34 -3.35 18.70 1.30
N LEU A 35 -2.73 18.50 2.46
CA LEU A 35 -1.55 17.67 2.61
C LEU A 35 -1.86 16.18 2.38
N PHE A 36 -2.94 15.66 2.97
CA PHE A 36 -3.37 14.28 2.75
C PHE A 36 -3.80 14.04 1.30
N SER A 37 -4.47 15.01 0.69
CA SER A 37 -4.84 14.96 -0.72
C SER A 37 -3.59 14.77 -1.60
N TRP A 38 -2.51 15.52 -1.32
CA TRP A 38 -1.24 15.33 -2.01
C TRP A 38 -0.59 13.98 -1.71
N TYR A 39 -0.58 13.53 -0.44
CA TYR A 39 0.03 12.25 -0.07
C TYR A 39 -0.63 11.04 -0.72
N PHE A 40 -1.96 11.04 -0.83
CA PHE A 40 -2.72 9.94 -1.41
C PHE A 40 -2.91 10.06 -2.91
N PHE A 41 -3.15 11.26 -3.45
CA PHE A 41 -3.60 11.46 -4.83
C PHE A 41 -2.66 12.31 -5.70
N LYS A 42 -1.60 12.89 -5.12
CA LYS A 42 -0.71 13.88 -5.77
C LYS A 42 -1.45 15.12 -6.30
N ASP A 43 -2.59 15.43 -5.69
CA ASP A 43 -3.46 16.53 -6.09
C ASP A 43 -3.74 17.39 -4.85
N LEU A 44 -3.58 18.70 -4.94
CA LEU A 44 -3.84 19.63 -3.83
C LEU A 44 -5.33 20.02 -3.73
N ASN A 45 -6.15 19.68 -4.73
CA ASN A 45 -7.59 19.93 -4.71
C ASN A 45 -8.32 19.02 -3.72
N PHE A 46 -8.20 19.34 -2.44
CA PHE A 46 -8.71 18.53 -1.34
C PHE A 46 -10.24 18.45 -1.31
N ILE A 47 -10.95 19.43 -1.86
CA ILE A 47 -12.42 19.46 -1.98
C ILE A 47 -12.91 18.24 -2.78
N LYS A 48 -12.13 17.79 -3.77
CA LYS A 48 -12.43 16.58 -4.53
C LYS A 48 -12.31 15.30 -3.70
N TYR A 49 -11.51 15.29 -2.63
CA TYR A 49 -11.09 14.07 -1.92
C TYR A 49 -11.47 14.03 -0.44
N HIS A 50 -11.99 15.11 0.15
CA HIS A 50 -12.31 15.18 1.58
C HIS A 50 -13.26 14.07 2.06
N HIS A 51 -14.15 13.58 1.19
CA HIS A 51 -15.05 12.46 1.48
C HIS A 51 -14.34 11.13 1.75
N TYR A 52 -13.05 11.00 1.40
CA TYR A 52 -12.23 9.83 1.75
C TYR A 52 -11.76 9.83 3.20
N ILE A 53 -11.71 10.98 3.90
CA ILE A 53 -11.11 11.08 5.24
C ILE A 53 -11.77 10.09 6.21
N ILE A 54 -13.08 10.14 6.34
CA ILE A 54 -13.82 9.28 7.28
C ILE A 54 -13.62 7.80 6.91
N ARG A 55 -13.65 7.47 5.61
CA ARG A 55 -13.42 6.09 5.14
C ARG A 55 -12.00 5.61 5.44
N LEU A 56 -11.01 6.48 5.32
CA LEU A 56 -9.62 6.20 5.65
C LEU A 56 -9.42 6.04 7.16
N VAL A 57 -10.12 6.81 8.00
CA VAL A 57 -10.11 6.63 9.46
C VAL A 57 -10.67 5.26 9.84
N PHE A 58 -11.80 4.85 9.27
CA PHE A 58 -12.34 3.51 9.52
C PHE A 58 -11.41 2.41 9.03
N ALA A 59 -10.82 2.56 7.84
CA ALA A 59 -9.86 1.59 7.30
C ALA A 59 -8.59 1.51 8.16
N PHE A 60 -8.13 2.63 8.72
CA PHE A 60 -7.00 2.67 9.65
C PHE A 60 -7.30 1.87 10.91
N TRP A 61 -8.44 2.12 11.58
CA TRP A 61 -8.80 1.39 12.79
C TRP A 61 -9.01 -0.10 12.53
N ARG A 62 -9.65 -0.46 11.41
CA ARG A 62 -9.75 -1.86 10.98
C ARG A 62 -8.36 -2.49 10.81
N GLN A 63 -7.43 -1.78 10.18
CA GLN A 63 -6.05 -2.27 10.02
C GLN A 63 -5.34 -2.43 11.37
N VAL A 64 -5.53 -1.50 12.32
CA VAL A 64 -4.97 -1.63 13.67
C VAL A 64 -5.49 -2.88 14.36
N VAL A 65 -6.80 -3.14 14.29
CA VAL A 65 -7.42 -4.36 14.83
C VAL A 65 -6.80 -5.60 14.19
N GLU A 66 -6.73 -5.67 12.85
CA GLU A 66 -6.10 -6.81 12.16
C GLU A 66 -4.62 -6.98 12.55
N LEU A 67 -3.86 -5.90 12.69
CA LEU A 67 -2.47 -5.97 13.12
C LEU A 67 -2.32 -6.51 14.55
N LEU A 68 -3.26 -6.21 15.44
CA LEU A 68 -3.24 -6.68 16.83
C LEU A 68 -3.65 -8.16 16.94
N TYR A 69 -4.70 -8.58 16.23
CA TYR A 69 -5.34 -9.88 16.43
C TYR A 69 -5.00 -10.94 15.38
N ASN A 70 -4.50 -10.56 14.20
CA ASN A 70 -4.26 -11.48 13.09
C ASN A 70 -2.76 -11.58 12.75
N PRO A 71 -2.06 -12.63 13.22
CA PRO A 71 -0.62 -12.77 13.00
C PRO A 71 -0.27 -12.90 11.51
N ASP A 72 -1.08 -13.62 10.73
CA ASP A 72 -0.86 -13.75 9.29
C ASP A 72 -0.99 -12.41 8.57
N TYR A 73 -1.96 -11.58 8.98
CA TYR A 73 -2.09 -10.22 8.46
C TYR A 73 -0.86 -9.38 8.81
N ARG A 74 -0.36 -9.45 10.04
CA ARG A 74 0.78 -8.66 10.51
C ARG A 74 2.03 -8.86 9.65
N GLU A 75 2.33 -10.11 9.30
CA GLU A 75 3.46 -10.44 8.44
C GLU A 75 3.36 -9.81 7.05
N MET A 76 2.15 -9.55 6.55
CA MET A 76 1.95 -8.96 5.23
C MET A 76 2.23 -7.44 5.19
N PHE A 77 2.51 -6.83 6.34
CA PHE A 77 2.65 -5.38 6.50
C PHE A 77 4.02 -4.91 6.96
N TYR A 78 4.92 -5.83 7.27
CA TYR A 78 6.26 -5.50 7.75
C TYR A 78 7.07 -4.78 6.67
N ILE A 79 7.45 -3.53 6.94
CA ILE A 79 8.37 -2.73 6.12
C ILE A 79 9.40 -2.10 7.05
N PRO A 80 10.70 -2.32 6.85
CA PRO A 80 11.73 -1.59 7.59
C PRO A 80 11.59 -0.07 7.41
N TRP A 81 11.69 0.67 8.50
CA TRP A 81 11.50 2.12 8.50
C TRP A 81 12.44 2.87 7.54
N THR A 82 13.63 2.31 7.30
CA THR A 82 14.69 2.91 6.49
C THR A 82 14.76 2.35 5.07
N ASP A 83 13.75 1.61 4.61
CA ASP A 83 13.74 1.14 3.22
C ASP A 83 13.33 2.23 2.22
N PRO A 84 13.82 2.21 0.98
CA PRO A 84 13.52 3.23 -0.03
C PRO A 84 12.03 3.27 -0.44
N PRO A 85 11.47 4.41 -0.89
CA PRO A 85 10.17 4.39 -1.56
C PRO A 85 10.24 3.56 -2.86
N ILE A 86 9.28 2.67 -3.10
CA ILE A 86 9.25 1.74 -4.23
C ILE A 86 7.90 1.83 -4.95
N ASN A 87 7.91 1.84 -6.29
CA ASN A 87 6.69 1.96 -7.10
C ASN A 87 6.17 0.62 -7.64
N ALA A 88 7.02 -0.40 -7.69
CA ALA A 88 6.70 -1.73 -8.20
C ALA A 88 7.53 -2.79 -7.47
N PRO A 89 7.06 -4.04 -7.42
CA PRO A 89 7.81 -5.17 -6.85
C PRO A 89 9.22 -5.29 -7.40
N ASP A 90 10.13 -5.83 -6.58
CA ASP A 90 11.50 -6.10 -7.01
C ASP A 90 11.50 -7.18 -8.13
N PRO A 91 11.90 -6.84 -9.36
CA PRO A 91 11.90 -7.76 -10.49
C PRO A 91 12.95 -8.87 -10.36
N LYS A 92 13.83 -8.84 -9.35
CA LYS A 92 14.72 -9.94 -9.00
C LYS A 92 14.04 -10.99 -8.13
N ARG A 93 12.95 -10.65 -7.45
CA ARG A 93 12.24 -11.54 -6.51
C ARG A 93 11.02 -12.17 -7.13
N VAL A 94 10.30 -11.41 -7.95
CA VAL A 94 9.04 -11.82 -8.58
C VAL A 94 9.00 -11.33 -10.02
N ARG A 95 8.18 -11.99 -10.83
CA ARG A 95 7.87 -11.57 -12.19
C ARG A 95 6.38 -11.70 -12.45
N VAL A 96 5.91 -11.03 -13.50
CA VAL A 96 4.55 -11.23 -13.98
C VAL A 96 4.48 -12.62 -14.63
N ARG A 97 3.39 -13.36 -14.37
CA ARG A 97 3.17 -14.67 -15.00
C ARG A 97 3.07 -14.52 -16.51
N ALA A 98 3.66 -15.45 -17.26
CA ALA A 98 3.62 -15.41 -18.72
C ALA A 98 2.19 -15.45 -19.30
N LEU A 99 1.25 -16.08 -18.58
CA LEU A 99 -0.16 -16.18 -18.96
C LEU A 99 -1.00 -14.95 -18.54
N TRP A 100 -0.38 -13.91 -17.98
CA TRP A 100 -1.09 -12.71 -17.56
C TRP A 100 -1.53 -11.90 -18.79
N GLN A 101 -2.85 -11.77 -18.98
CA GLN A 101 -3.44 -11.14 -20.17
C GLN A 101 -3.73 -9.64 -20.00
N HIS A 102 -3.44 -9.07 -18.82
CA HIS A 102 -3.77 -7.68 -18.51
C HIS A 102 -2.50 -6.84 -18.37
N SER A 103 -2.67 -5.53 -18.21
CA SER A 103 -1.55 -4.60 -18.03
C SER A 103 -0.58 -5.03 -16.91
N ASP A 104 0.71 -5.00 -17.25
CA ASP A 104 1.80 -5.20 -16.29
C ASP A 104 1.99 -3.99 -15.38
N LYS A 105 1.46 -2.82 -15.76
CA LYS A 105 1.54 -1.60 -14.95
C LYS A 105 0.54 -1.65 -13.79
N GLY A 106 0.99 -1.21 -12.61
CA GLY A 106 0.18 -1.16 -11.39
C GLY A 106 -0.41 -2.50 -10.95
N CYS A 107 -1.60 -2.48 -10.35
CA CYS A 107 -2.28 -3.69 -9.93
C CYS A 107 -2.76 -4.55 -11.11
N GLY A 108 -3.03 -3.94 -12.28
CA GLY A 108 -3.87 -4.57 -13.31
C GLY A 108 -5.20 -5.03 -12.71
N LEU A 109 -5.70 -6.19 -13.09
CA LEU A 109 -6.86 -6.81 -12.43
C LEU A 109 -6.52 -7.58 -11.14
N CYS A 110 -5.26 -7.58 -10.69
CA CYS A 110 -4.92 -8.17 -9.40
C CYS A 110 -5.10 -7.15 -8.27
N ASN A 111 -6.34 -7.02 -7.80
CA ASN A 111 -6.74 -6.08 -6.76
C ASN A 111 -7.14 -6.76 -5.43
N ASN A 112 -6.93 -8.07 -5.30
CA ASN A 112 -7.31 -8.84 -4.10
C ASN A 112 -6.73 -8.25 -2.80
N CYS A 113 -5.52 -7.67 -2.83
CA CYS A 113 -4.96 -6.98 -1.67
C CYS A 113 -5.79 -5.76 -1.26
N CYS A 114 -6.33 -5.01 -2.22
CA CYS A 114 -7.24 -3.90 -1.97
C CYS A 114 -8.61 -4.41 -1.48
N THR A 115 -9.15 -5.46 -2.10
CA THR A 115 -10.46 -6.04 -1.77
C THR A 115 -10.47 -6.65 -0.37
N ARG A 116 -9.51 -7.51 -0.04
CA ARG A 116 -9.41 -8.20 1.26
C ARG A 116 -9.25 -7.23 2.42
N ARG A 117 -8.58 -6.09 2.18
CA ARG A 117 -8.37 -5.02 3.17
C ARG A 117 -9.52 -4.00 3.20
N ALA A 118 -10.53 -4.14 2.33
CA ALA A 118 -11.57 -3.13 2.08
C ALA A 118 -11.00 -1.71 1.90
N CYS A 119 -9.97 -1.60 1.06
CA CYS A 119 -9.22 -0.36 0.87
C CYS A 119 -10.12 0.75 0.29
N PRO A 120 -10.27 1.91 0.98
CA PRO A 120 -11.08 3.02 0.46
C PRO A 120 -10.58 3.61 -0.86
N LEU A 121 -9.31 3.38 -1.17
CA LEU A 121 -8.64 3.91 -2.37
C LEU A 121 -8.78 2.98 -3.58
N HIS A 122 -9.49 1.86 -3.44
CA HIS A 122 -9.78 0.96 -4.55
C HIS A 122 -10.93 1.53 -5.41
N ASP A 123 -10.63 1.82 -6.68
CA ASP A 123 -11.64 2.11 -7.68
C ASP A 123 -12.19 0.80 -8.25
N MET A 124 -13.29 0.33 -7.66
CA MET A 124 -13.98 -0.89 -8.09
C MET A 124 -14.51 -0.81 -9.52
N LYS A 125 -14.77 0.41 -10.05
CA LYS A 125 -15.32 0.57 -11.41
C LYS A 125 -14.27 0.27 -12.47
N HIS A 126 -13.04 0.74 -12.26
CA HIS A 126 -11.94 0.57 -13.21
C HIS A 126 -10.91 -0.48 -12.77
N ASN A 127 -11.11 -1.11 -11.61
CA ASN A 127 -10.17 -2.03 -10.95
C ASN A 127 -8.76 -1.43 -10.78
N GLN A 128 -8.70 -0.17 -10.35
CA GLN A 128 -7.43 0.57 -10.19
C GLN A 128 -7.28 1.12 -8.78
N CYS A 129 -6.03 1.36 -8.35
CA CYS A 129 -5.79 2.09 -7.12
C CYS A 129 -5.75 3.59 -7.40
N LYS A 130 -6.61 4.36 -6.74
CA LYS A 130 -6.63 5.83 -6.85
C LYS A 130 -5.37 6.49 -6.31
N SER A 131 -4.60 5.78 -5.50
CA SER A 131 -3.33 6.27 -4.97
C SER A 131 -2.10 5.85 -5.76
N TYR A 132 -2.28 5.26 -6.94
CA TYR A 132 -1.16 4.69 -7.70
C TYR A 132 0.02 5.66 -7.88
N GLY A 133 1.20 5.20 -7.46
CA GLY A 133 2.45 5.97 -7.52
C GLY A 133 2.55 7.17 -6.58
N SER A 134 1.55 7.43 -5.72
CA SER A 134 1.55 8.52 -4.73
C SER A 134 2.63 8.36 -3.67
N PHE A 135 2.70 9.29 -2.71
CA PHE A 135 3.57 9.12 -1.55
C PHE A 135 3.15 7.88 -0.76
N PHE A 136 1.86 7.76 -0.43
CA PHE A 136 1.34 6.62 0.32
C PHE A 136 1.63 5.29 -0.40
N TRP A 137 1.42 5.24 -1.71
CA TRP A 137 1.73 4.06 -2.51
C TRP A 137 3.20 3.65 -2.39
N ARG A 138 4.10 4.63 -2.52
CA ARG A 138 5.54 4.37 -2.60
C ARG A 138 6.18 3.97 -1.27
N TYR A 139 5.77 4.60 -0.18
CA TYR A 139 6.41 4.43 1.11
C TYR A 139 5.89 3.22 1.89
N PHE A 140 4.70 2.72 1.55
CA PHE A 140 4.01 1.65 2.27
C PHE A 140 3.78 0.42 1.36
N ASN A 141 2.97 -0.54 1.84
CA ASN A 141 2.86 -1.88 1.27
C ASN A 141 2.35 -1.92 -0.18
N CYS A 142 1.60 -0.92 -0.64
CA CYS A 142 0.99 -0.94 -1.96
C CYS A 142 2.02 -0.99 -3.11
N GLY A 143 3.06 -0.17 -3.06
CA GLY A 143 4.07 -0.10 -4.14
C GLY A 143 5.09 -1.21 -4.13
N ARG A 144 5.22 -1.94 -3.01
CA ARG A 144 6.16 -3.05 -2.85
C ARG A 144 5.56 -4.41 -3.14
N TYR A 145 4.25 -4.51 -2.97
CA TYR A 145 3.55 -5.79 -3.04
C TYR A 145 3.59 -6.41 -4.45
N PRO A 146 3.97 -7.69 -4.59
CA PRO A 146 4.43 -8.61 -3.55
C PRO A 146 5.96 -8.59 -3.35
N GLU A 147 6.40 -8.79 -2.10
CA GLU A 147 7.81 -8.92 -1.75
C GLU A 147 8.26 -10.38 -1.60
N ASN A 148 7.32 -11.31 -1.40
CA ASN A 148 7.59 -12.73 -1.19
C ASN A 148 6.38 -13.63 -1.56
N THR A 149 6.61 -14.94 -1.60
CA THR A 149 5.61 -15.96 -1.95
C THR A 149 4.45 -16.00 -0.95
N LYS A 150 4.71 -15.78 0.34
CA LYS A 150 3.65 -15.76 1.38
C LYS A 150 2.62 -14.67 1.08
N GLN A 151 3.07 -13.48 0.66
CA GLN A 151 2.21 -12.39 0.21
C GLN A 151 1.43 -12.72 -1.07
N ILE A 152 2.04 -13.42 -2.03
CA ILE A 152 1.34 -13.86 -3.26
C ILE A 152 0.20 -14.83 -2.92
N HIS A 153 0.46 -15.82 -2.07
CA HIS A 153 -0.54 -16.79 -1.64
C HIS A 153 -1.61 -16.16 -0.75
N TYR A 154 -1.23 -15.33 0.22
CA TYR A 154 -2.17 -14.69 1.13
C TYR A 154 -3.21 -13.83 0.40
N TYR A 155 -2.80 -13.10 -0.63
CA TYR A 155 -3.74 -12.30 -1.43
C TYR A 155 -4.22 -13.00 -2.71
N GLU A 156 -3.83 -14.26 -2.94
CA GLU A 156 -4.24 -15.07 -4.10
C GLU A 156 -4.04 -14.35 -5.44
N CYS A 157 -2.93 -13.61 -5.58
CA CYS A 157 -2.71 -12.78 -6.75
C CYS A 157 -2.14 -13.58 -7.91
N LYS A 158 -2.96 -13.85 -8.94
CA LYS A 158 -2.56 -14.59 -10.15
C LYS A 158 -1.61 -13.82 -11.08
N LYS A 159 -1.42 -12.53 -10.86
CA LYS A 159 -0.49 -11.70 -11.67
C LYS A 159 0.97 -12.09 -11.44
N TRP A 160 1.33 -12.43 -10.21
CA TRP A 160 2.72 -12.60 -9.82
C TRP A 160 3.09 -14.08 -9.66
N GLU A 161 4.34 -14.39 -9.98
CA GLU A 161 5.01 -15.65 -9.63
C GLU A 161 6.45 -15.36 -9.21
N ARG A 162 7.07 -16.31 -8.49
CA ARG A 162 8.51 -16.27 -8.28
C ARG A 162 9.24 -16.72 -9.54
N TYR A 163 10.52 -16.35 -9.64
CA TYR A 163 11.43 -17.12 -10.46
C TYR A 163 11.51 -18.53 -9.89
N ASN A 164 10.90 -19.49 -10.57
CA ASN A 164 11.33 -20.88 -10.48
C ASN A 164 12.66 -20.95 -11.24
N CYS A 165 13.77 -20.63 -10.60
CA CYS A 165 15.02 -21.23 -11.02
C CYS A 165 14.91 -22.70 -10.62
N LEU A 166 14.51 -23.57 -11.56
CA LEU A 166 14.82 -24.98 -11.43
C LEU A 166 16.33 -25.13 -11.63
N SER A 167 17.07 -25.07 -10.52
CA SER A 167 18.40 -25.64 -10.23
C SER A 167 18.86 -24.94 -8.95
N GLU A 168 18.95 -25.60 -7.80
CA GLU A 168 20.01 -26.56 -7.53
C GLU A 168 19.47 -27.79 -6.81
N ASN A 169 19.96 -28.96 -7.25
CA ASN A 169 20.04 -30.13 -6.39
C ASN A 169 20.87 -29.75 -5.16
N GLU A 170 20.28 -29.82 -3.98
CA GLU A 170 20.94 -30.16 -2.70
C GLU A 170 19.89 -30.63 -1.69
#